data_AF-A0A436DZV6-F1
#
_entry.id   AF-A0A436DZV6-F1
#
_cell.length_a   1.000
_cell.length_b   1.000
_cell.length_c   1.000
_cell.angle_alpha   90.00
_cell.angle_beta   90.00
_cell.angle_gamma   90.00
#
_symmetry.space_group_name_H-M   'P 1'
#
loop_
_entity.id
_entity.type
_entity.pdbx_description
1 polymer ?
#
loop_
_entity_poly.entity_id
_entity_poly.type
_entity_poly.pdbx_seq_one_letter_code
_entity_poly.pdbx_strand_id
1 'polypeptide(L)'
;LKVKSDKPLPTVKWGDSDKLMPGDQVLAFGNPFGIGTTVTAGIVSARGRDLHSGPFDDFIQIDAPINHGNSGGPLVDVAGNVVGINTAIYSPNGGSVGVGFAIPSDQAQKVVAKLMKGGSIQYGYLGVQIQEVTPDVASAIGLDHSGGALVSEVNDGSPAAKAGVETGDVITSFAGQDVK
;
A
#
# COMPACT_ATOMS: atom_id res chain seq x y z
N LEU A 1 13.86 9.38 -10.56
CA LEU A 1 14.60 9.09 -11.82
C LEU A 1 14.01 9.93 -12.94
N LYS A 2 14.80 10.37 -13.93
CA LYS A 2 14.30 11.06 -15.14
C LYS A 2 15.13 10.62 -16.34
N VAL A 3 14.50 9.98 -17.31
CA VAL A 3 15.16 9.59 -18.57
C VAL A 3 15.31 10.83 -19.45
N LYS A 4 16.52 11.07 -19.97
CA LYS A 4 16.78 12.11 -20.99
C LYS A 4 16.63 11.46 -22.37
N SER A 5 15.83 12.07 -23.24
CA SER A 5 15.63 11.61 -24.61
C SER A 5 15.39 12.79 -25.54
N ASP A 6 15.89 12.70 -26.77
CA ASP A 6 15.74 13.73 -27.79
C ASP A 6 14.37 13.68 -28.49
N LYS A 7 13.57 12.64 -28.22
CA LYS A 7 12.23 12.45 -28.76
C LYS A 7 11.24 12.02 -27.68
N PRO A 8 9.94 12.32 -27.83
CA PRO A 8 8.91 11.79 -26.96
C PRO A 8 8.95 10.25 -26.95
N LEU A 9 8.93 9.67 -25.76
CA LEU A 9 8.81 8.23 -25.57
C LEU A 9 7.32 7.87 -25.40
N PRO A 10 6.89 6.69 -25.88
CA PRO A 10 5.56 6.19 -25.58
C PRO A 10 5.38 6.05 -24.07
N THR A 11 4.18 6.35 -23.58
CA THR A 11 3.82 6.27 -22.17
C THR A 11 2.55 5.46 -21.99
N VAL A 12 2.41 4.89 -20.80
CA VAL A 12 1.20 4.22 -20.35
C VAL A 12 0.27 5.21 -19.66
N LYS A 13 -1.03 4.91 -19.68
CA LYS A 13 -2.03 5.70 -18.96
C LYS A 13 -2.19 5.16 -17.55
N TRP A 14 -2.51 6.05 -16.62
CA TRP A 14 -2.97 5.63 -15.30
C TRP A 14 -4.40 5.09 -15.39
N GLY A 15 -4.64 4.00 -14.68
CA GLY A 15 -5.96 3.48 -14.37
C GLY A 15 -6.47 4.04 -13.05
N ASP A 16 -7.66 3.61 -12.67
CA ASP A 16 -8.29 3.95 -11.40
C ASP A 16 -8.24 2.72 -10.48
N SER A 17 -7.28 2.69 -9.57
CA SER A 17 -7.12 1.58 -8.63
C SER A 17 -8.30 1.46 -7.67
N ASP A 18 -9.05 2.51 -7.36
CA ASP A 18 -10.16 2.45 -6.39
C ASP A 18 -11.36 1.66 -6.94
N LYS A 19 -11.40 1.44 -8.25
CA LYS A 19 -12.42 0.63 -8.91
C LYS A 19 -12.08 -0.85 -9.00
N LEU A 20 -10.85 -1.24 -8.65
CA LEU A 20 -10.46 -2.65 -8.70
C LEU A 20 -11.18 -3.46 -7.63
N MET A 21 -11.76 -4.57 -8.06
CA MET A 21 -12.47 -5.52 -7.21
C MET A 21 -11.72 -6.86 -7.17
N PRO A 22 -11.78 -7.60 -6.06
CA PRO A 22 -11.33 -8.99 -6.05
C PRO A 22 -11.98 -9.78 -7.19
N GLY A 23 -11.14 -10.51 -7.95
CA GLY A 23 -11.55 -11.23 -9.15
C GLY A 23 -11.26 -10.50 -10.47
N ASP A 24 -10.99 -9.19 -10.45
CA ASP A 24 -10.62 -8.45 -11.66
C ASP A 24 -9.30 -8.95 -12.23
N GLN A 25 -9.28 -9.16 -13.54
CA GLN A 25 -8.09 -9.62 -14.25
C GLN A 25 -7.03 -8.53 -14.34
N VAL A 26 -5.78 -8.91 -14.09
CA VAL A 26 -4.63 -8.02 -14.14
C VAL A 26 -3.44 -8.69 -14.81
N LEU A 27 -2.57 -7.87 -15.40
CA LEU A 27 -1.29 -8.30 -15.98
C LEU A 27 -0.15 -7.60 -15.26
N ALA A 28 0.85 -8.37 -14.84
CA ALA A 28 2.07 -7.86 -14.21
C ALA A 28 3.23 -7.90 -15.21
N PHE A 29 3.87 -6.75 -15.40
CA PHE A 29 5.04 -6.60 -16.27
C PHE A 29 6.30 -6.43 -15.42
N GLY A 30 7.43 -6.92 -15.91
CA GLY A 30 8.71 -6.73 -15.25
C GLY A 30 9.88 -7.40 -15.97
N ASN A 31 11.02 -7.46 -15.28
CA ASN A 31 12.21 -8.18 -15.73
C ASN A 31 12.67 -9.17 -14.65
N PRO A 32 11.86 -10.22 -14.36
CA PRO A 32 12.18 -11.18 -13.32
C PRO A 32 13.55 -11.81 -13.57
N PHE A 33 14.39 -11.90 -12.54
CA PHE A 33 15.74 -12.48 -12.60
C PHE A 33 16.67 -11.89 -13.68
N GLY A 34 16.31 -10.76 -14.30
CA GLY A 34 17.09 -10.12 -15.36
C GLY A 34 17.04 -10.81 -16.72
N ILE A 35 16.14 -11.78 -16.95
CA ILE A 35 16.11 -12.60 -18.18
C ILE A 35 15.37 -11.96 -19.37
N GLY A 36 14.76 -10.79 -19.17
CA GLY A 36 14.05 -10.04 -20.18
C GLY A 36 12.67 -9.58 -19.73
N THR A 37 12.03 -8.76 -20.57
CA THR A 37 10.66 -8.30 -20.32
C THR A 37 9.72 -9.48 -20.30
N THR A 38 9.08 -9.70 -19.16
CA THR A 38 8.13 -10.80 -18.92
C THR A 38 6.78 -10.22 -18.53
N VAL A 39 5.73 -10.87 -19.03
CA VAL A 39 4.33 -10.57 -18.67
C VAL A 39 3.75 -11.80 -18.02
N THR A 40 3.08 -11.61 -16.89
CA THR A 40 2.31 -12.65 -16.21
C THR A 40 0.89 -12.17 -15.98
N ALA A 41 -0.04 -13.11 -15.87
CA ALA A 41 -1.46 -12.82 -15.70
C ALA A 41 -1.97 -13.42 -14.40
N GLY A 42 -2.99 -12.78 -13.83
CA GLY A 42 -3.69 -13.23 -12.65
C GLY A 42 -4.90 -12.36 -12.39
N ILE A 43 -5.34 -12.33 -11.15
CA ILE A 43 -6.45 -11.51 -10.67
C ILE A 43 -6.02 -10.68 -9.46
N VAL A 44 -6.82 -9.68 -9.15
CA VAL A 44 -6.85 -9.06 -7.82
C VAL A 44 -7.36 -10.11 -6.84
N SER A 45 -6.54 -10.52 -5.88
CA SER A 45 -6.93 -11.45 -4.83
C SER A 45 -7.56 -10.72 -3.64
N ALA A 46 -7.07 -9.52 -3.30
CA ALA A 46 -7.56 -8.70 -2.20
C ALA A 46 -7.10 -7.23 -2.31
N ARG A 47 -7.68 -6.36 -1.49
CA ARG A 47 -7.34 -4.94 -1.30
C ARG A 47 -7.08 -4.66 0.18
N GLY A 48 -6.48 -3.51 0.51
CA GLY A 48 -6.29 -3.09 1.90
C GLY A 48 -5.31 -3.96 2.67
N ARG A 49 -4.30 -4.53 2.00
CA ARG A 49 -3.30 -5.36 2.68
C ARG A 49 -2.22 -4.47 3.27
N ASP A 50 -2.11 -4.48 4.59
CA ASP A 50 -0.95 -3.93 5.30
C ASP A 50 0.13 -5.01 5.47
N LEU A 51 1.31 -4.75 4.91
CA LEU A 51 2.47 -5.63 5.02
C LEU A 51 3.34 -5.32 6.24
N HIS A 52 2.99 -4.29 7.02
CA HIS A 52 3.78 -3.75 8.12
C HIS A 52 5.23 -3.44 7.67
N SER A 53 5.39 -3.10 6.39
CA SER A 53 6.67 -2.98 5.70
C SER A 53 6.76 -1.64 4.99
N GLY A 54 7.15 -0.62 5.77
CA GLY A 54 7.26 0.74 5.30
C GLY A 54 5.95 1.53 5.44
N PRO A 55 5.81 2.66 4.72
CA PRO A 55 4.74 3.63 4.94
C PRO A 55 3.44 3.31 4.19
N PHE A 56 3.34 2.14 3.56
CA PHE A 56 2.20 1.75 2.73
C PHE A 56 1.40 0.66 3.44
N ASP A 57 0.12 0.90 3.61
CA ASP A 57 -0.84 0.08 4.36
C ASP A 57 -2.04 -0.39 3.50
N ASP A 58 -2.14 0.03 2.24
CA ASP A 58 -3.18 -0.39 1.27
C ASP A 58 -2.55 -1.04 0.02
N PHE A 59 -1.93 -2.21 0.17
CA PHE A 59 -1.46 -2.96 -1.00
C PHE A 59 -2.62 -3.66 -1.71
N ILE A 60 -2.55 -3.70 -3.05
CA ILE A 60 -3.32 -4.62 -3.89
C ILE A 60 -2.63 -5.98 -3.84
N GLN A 61 -3.35 -7.00 -3.40
CA GLN A 61 -2.87 -8.38 -3.48
C GLN A 61 -3.27 -8.98 -4.82
N ILE A 62 -2.34 -9.69 -5.46
CA ILE A 62 -2.54 -10.38 -6.73
C ILE A 62 -1.99 -11.81 -6.66
N ASP A 63 -2.50 -12.69 -7.50
CA ASP A 63 -1.95 -14.05 -7.70
C ASP A 63 -1.09 -14.17 -8.97
N ALA A 64 -1.06 -13.11 -9.79
CA ALA A 64 -0.18 -13.03 -10.96
C ALA A 64 1.28 -13.27 -10.54
N PRO A 65 2.00 -14.24 -11.12
CA PRO A 65 3.37 -14.53 -10.70
C PRO A 65 4.29 -13.33 -10.87
N ILE A 66 4.83 -12.82 -9.77
CA ILE A 66 5.88 -11.80 -9.75
C ILE A 66 7.06 -12.31 -8.93
N ASN A 67 8.28 -12.00 -9.36
CA ASN A 67 9.51 -12.43 -8.69
C ASN A 67 10.49 -11.24 -8.56
N HIS A 68 11.64 -11.47 -7.92
CA HIS A 68 12.71 -10.48 -7.89
C HIS A 68 13.04 -9.99 -9.30
N GLY A 69 12.98 -8.66 -9.52
CA GLY A 69 13.11 -8.03 -10.84
C GLY A 69 11.79 -7.58 -11.48
N ASN A 70 10.64 -8.00 -10.94
CA ASN A 70 9.35 -7.35 -11.26
C ASN A 70 9.15 -6.02 -10.54
N SER A 71 9.83 -5.80 -9.40
CA SER A 71 9.65 -4.59 -8.58
C SER A 71 9.87 -3.30 -9.39
N GLY A 72 8.93 -2.36 -9.27
CA GLY A 72 8.88 -1.12 -10.04
C GLY A 72 8.20 -1.24 -11.42
N GLY A 73 7.92 -2.46 -11.89
CA GLY A 73 7.14 -2.70 -13.11
C GLY A 73 5.64 -2.44 -12.91
N PRO A 74 4.88 -2.16 -13.99
CA PRO A 74 3.47 -1.86 -13.88
C PRO A 74 2.63 -3.13 -13.69
N LEU A 75 1.60 -3.00 -12.86
CA LEU A 75 0.41 -3.84 -12.84
C LEU A 75 -0.67 -3.12 -13.65
N VAL A 76 -1.26 -3.77 -14.65
CA VAL A 76 -2.24 -3.15 -15.54
C VAL A 76 -3.57 -3.91 -15.56
N ASP A 77 -4.65 -3.18 -15.79
CA ASP A 77 -5.97 -3.73 -16.07
C ASP A 77 -6.05 -4.31 -17.50
N VAL A 78 -7.18 -4.93 -17.84
CA VAL A 78 -7.46 -5.50 -19.17
C VAL A 78 -7.49 -4.47 -20.30
N ALA A 79 -7.60 -3.18 -19.98
CA ALA A 79 -7.53 -2.08 -20.94
C ALA A 79 -6.10 -1.52 -21.10
N GLY A 80 -5.12 -2.08 -20.37
CA GLY A 80 -3.73 -1.67 -20.41
C GLY A 80 -3.42 -0.40 -19.61
N ASN A 81 -4.30 0.02 -18.71
CA ASN A 81 -4.05 1.16 -17.82
C ASN A 81 -3.34 0.68 -16.54
N VAL A 82 -2.38 1.45 -16.05
CA VAL A 82 -1.62 1.13 -14.84
C VAL A 82 -2.49 1.32 -13.61
N VAL A 83 -2.82 0.21 -12.95
CA VAL A 83 -3.62 0.17 -11.72
C VAL A 83 -2.77 -0.10 -10.47
N GLY A 84 -1.50 -0.46 -10.65
CA GLY A 84 -0.56 -0.55 -9.54
C GLY A 84 0.90 -0.65 -9.98
N ILE A 85 1.80 -0.62 -9.00
CA ILE A 85 3.24 -0.81 -9.19
C ILE A 85 3.65 -2.06 -8.42
N ASN A 86 4.18 -3.06 -9.10
CA ASN A 86 4.63 -4.31 -8.48
C ASN A 86 5.74 -4.00 -7.46
N THR A 87 5.60 -4.48 -6.23
CA THR A 87 6.50 -4.06 -5.14
C THR A 87 7.11 -5.25 -4.41
N ALA A 88 6.28 -6.17 -3.91
CA ALA A 88 6.70 -7.22 -2.99
C ALA A 88 5.97 -8.54 -3.22
N ILE A 89 6.47 -9.61 -2.61
CA ILE A 89 5.81 -10.92 -2.55
C ILE A 89 5.88 -11.47 -1.13
N TYR A 90 4.89 -12.27 -0.78
CA TYR A 90 5.08 -13.24 0.29
C TYR A 90 5.80 -14.45 -0.30
N SER A 91 6.94 -14.82 0.28
CA SER A 91 7.72 -15.94 -0.24
C SER A 91 8.56 -16.63 0.84
N PRO A 92 8.37 -17.93 1.05
CA PRO A 92 9.24 -18.73 1.92
C PRO A 92 10.65 -18.95 1.35
N ASN A 93 10.83 -18.92 0.03
CA ASN A 93 12.07 -19.33 -0.64
C ASN A 93 12.63 -18.29 -1.64
N GLY A 94 12.05 -17.10 -1.71
CA GLY A 94 12.40 -16.04 -2.66
C GLY A 94 11.69 -16.12 -4.03
N GLY A 95 10.89 -17.17 -4.28
CA GLY A 95 10.05 -17.30 -5.48
C GLY A 95 8.57 -17.02 -5.22
N SER A 96 7.82 -16.67 -6.26
CA SER A 96 6.37 -16.52 -6.18
C SER A 96 5.69 -17.80 -5.70
N VAL A 97 4.77 -17.66 -4.75
CA VAL A 97 3.82 -18.71 -4.34
C VAL A 97 2.37 -18.30 -4.63
N GLY A 98 2.17 -17.32 -5.52
CA GLY A 98 0.84 -16.79 -5.86
C GLY A 98 0.31 -15.73 -4.88
N VAL A 99 1.21 -15.09 -4.13
CA VAL A 99 0.88 -13.99 -3.20
C VAL A 99 1.81 -12.81 -3.47
N GLY A 100 1.39 -11.95 -4.39
CA GLY A 100 2.10 -10.74 -4.79
C GLY A 100 1.39 -9.47 -4.32
N PHE A 101 2.15 -8.39 -4.20
CA PHE A 101 1.67 -7.10 -3.71
C PHE A 101 2.11 -5.94 -4.62
N ALA A 102 1.16 -5.08 -4.94
CA ALA A 102 1.37 -3.86 -5.71
C ALA A 102 0.87 -2.63 -4.96
N ILE A 103 1.62 -1.53 -5.06
CA ILE A 103 1.17 -0.21 -4.56
C ILE A 103 0.09 0.30 -5.52
N PRO A 104 -1.09 0.72 -5.05
CA PRO A 104 -2.16 1.28 -5.87
C PRO A 104 -1.73 2.48 -6.73
N SER A 105 -2.34 2.60 -7.92
CA SER A 105 -2.05 3.69 -8.85
C SER A 105 -2.37 5.09 -8.30
N ASP A 106 -3.41 5.24 -7.48
CA ASP A 106 -3.78 6.53 -6.90
C ASP A 106 -2.71 7.02 -5.91
N GLN A 107 -2.15 6.12 -5.09
CA GLN A 107 -1.03 6.40 -4.20
C GLN A 107 0.24 6.74 -4.99
N ALA A 108 0.57 5.92 -5.98
CA ALA A 108 1.74 6.13 -6.83
C ALA A 108 1.67 7.49 -7.57
N GLN A 109 0.49 7.86 -8.09
CA GLN A 109 0.28 9.14 -8.77
C GLN A 109 0.52 10.34 -7.85
N LYS A 110 0.02 10.30 -6.61
CA LYS A 110 0.23 11.36 -5.61
C LYS A 110 1.72 11.56 -5.33
N VAL A 111 2.46 10.46 -5.15
CA VAL A 111 3.92 10.46 -4.92
C VAL A 111 4.65 11.03 -6.13
N VAL A 112 4.38 10.51 -7.33
CA VAL A 112 5.03 10.97 -8.58
C VAL A 112 4.78 12.45 -8.82
N ALA A 113 3.54 12.93 -8.66
CA ALA A 113 3.18 14.33 -8.85
C ALA A 113 3.95 15.26 -7.89
N LYS A 114 4.16 14.84 -6.64
CA LYS A 114 4.94 15.61 -5.66
C LYS A 114 6.43 15.64 -6.02
N LEU A 115 7.01 14.50 -6.39
CA LEU A 115 8.41 14.39 -6.78
C LEU A 115 8.72 15.17 -8.07
N MET A 116 7.79 15.18 -9.04
CA MET A 116 7.93 15.95 -10.27
C MET A 116 8.02 17.46 -10.03
N LYS A 117 7.41 17.96 -8.95
CA LYS A 117 7.51 19.36 -8.52
C LYS A 117 8.79 19.67 -7.73
N GLY A 118 9.72 18.71 -7.61
CA GLY A 118 10.95 18.85 -6.84
C GLY A 118 10.76 18.72 -5.33
N GLY A 119 9.57 18.29 -4.87
CA GLY A 119 9.32 18.04 -3.46
C GLY A 119 9.94 16.72 -2.98
N SER A 120 10.01 16.55 -1.65
CA SER A 120 10.28 15.26 -1.02
C SER A 120 8.99 14.62 -0.51
N ILE A 121 8.93 13.28 -0.47
CA ILE A 121 7.87 12.60 0.27
C ILE A 121 8.23 12.68 1.75
N GLN A 122 7.34 13.28 2.53
CA GLN A 122 7.43 13.34 3.98
C GLN A 122 6.23 12.56 4.48
N TYR A 123 6.47 11.54 5.28
CA TYR A 123 5.41 10.80 5.94
C TYR A 123 5.18 11.44 7.31
N GLY A 124 3.91 11.69 7.63
CA GLY A 124 3.55 12.15 8.97
C GLY A 124 3.93 11.08 9.97
N TYR A 125 4.53 11.50 11.08
CA TYR A 125 4.91 10.60 12.16
C TYR A 125 4.25 11.07 13.44
N LEU A 126 3.26 10.31 13.90
CA LEU A 126 2.58 10.58 15.16
C LEU A 126 3.37 10.01 16.35
N GLY A 127 3.99 8.84 16.16
CA GLY A 127 4.77 8.13 17.17
C GLY A 127 3.93 7.32 18.14
N VAL A 128 2.87 6.69 17.63
CA VAL A 128 2.04 5.72 18.34
C VAL A 128 2.09 4.37 17.62
N GLN A 129 1.99 3.28 18.38
CA GLN A 129 1.55 1.99 17.85
C GLN A 129 0.07 1.83 18.15
N ILE A 130 -0.68 1.36 17.15
CA ILE A 130 -2.13 1.17 17.27
C ILE A 130 -2.51 -0.29 17.08
N GLN A 131 -3.61 -0.69 17.72
CA GLN A 131 -4.26 -1.97 17.56
C GLN A 131 -5.73 -1.75 17.22
N GLU A 132 -6.30 -2.65 16.43
CA GLU A 132 -7.73 -2.65 16.13
C GLU A 132 -8.55 -2.91 17.40
N VAL A 133 -9.62 -2.14 17.60
CA VAL A 133 -10.57 -2.36 18.70
C VAL A 133 -11.61 -3.40 18.29
N THR A 134 -11.26 -4.67 18.47
CA THR A 134 -12.19 -5.79 18.28
C THR A 134 -13.26 -5.82 19.38
N PRO A 135 -14.38 -6.57 19.21
CA PRO A 135 -15.40 -6.70 20.26
C PRO A 135 -14.86 -7.20 21.62
N ASP A 136 -13.87 -8.09 21.60
CA ASP A 136 -13.22 -8.60 22.80
C ASP A 136 -12.38 -7.52 23.49
N VAL A 137 -11.62 -6.74 22.70
CA VAL A 137 -10.85 -5.59 23.19
C VAL A 137 -11.79 -4.54 23.77
N ALA A 138 -12.84 -4.16 23.04
CA ALA A 138 -13.85 -3.20 23.50
C ALA A 138 -14.47 -3.62 24.84
N SER A 139 -14.84 -4.91 24.96
CA SER A 139 -15.41 -5.46 26.20
C SER A 139 -14.41 -5.42 27.36
N ALA A 140 -13.13 -5.70 27.10
CA ALA A 140 -12.08 -5.69 28.13
C ALA A 140 -11.78 -4.29 28.68
N ILE A 141 -11.96 -3.25 27.86
CA ILE A 141 -11.67 -1.85 28.22
C ILE A 141 -12.93 -1.02 28.51
N GLY A 142 -14.12 -1.64 28.47
CA GLY A 142 -15.39 -1.00 28.83
C GLY A 142 -15.95 -0.04 27.77
N LEU A 143 -15.64 -0.28 26.48
CA LEU A 143 -16.17 0.48 25.35
C LEU A 143 -17.53 -0.08 24.90
N ASP A 144 -18.51 0.81 24.71
CA ASP A 144 -19.90 0.45 24.34
C ASP A 144 -20.02 -0.17 22.94
N HIS A 145 -19.02 0.02 22.07
CA HIS A 145 -18.99 -0.48 20.71
C HIS A 145 -17.56 -0.85 20.29
N SER A 146 -17.45 -1.84 19.41
CA SER A 146 -16.22 -2.11 18.66
C SER A 146 -15.99 -1.03 17.61
N GLY A 147 -14.74 -0.65 17.39
CA GLY A 147 -14.36 0.41 16.47
C GLY A 147 -13.41 1.42 17.12
N GLY A 148 -12.57 2.03 16.29
CA GLY A 148 -11.49 2.90 16.73
C GLY A 148 -10.12 2.21 16.73
N ALA A 149 -9.10 2.98 17.10
CA ALA A 149 -7.71 2.52 17.17
C ALA A 149 -7.20 2.65 18.61
N LEU A 150 -6.95 1.52 19.27
CA LEU A 150 -6.35 1.46 20.60
C LEU A 150 -4.87 1.80 20.51
N VAL A 151 -4.41 2.76 21.31
CA VAL A 151 -2.99 3.12 21.43
C VAL A 151 -2.30 2.11 22.34
N SER A 152 -1.51 1.21 21.76
CA SER A 152 -0.78 0.18 22.51
C SER A 152 0.58 0.66 23.03
N GLU A 153 1.17 1.67 22.36
CA GLU A 153 2.44 2.28 22.76
C GLU A 153 2.51 3.72 22.27
N VAL A 154 3.13 4.59 23.07
CA VAL A 154 3.48 5.96 22.68
C VAL A 154 4.99 6.13 22.79
N ASN A 155 5.65 6.52 21.70
CA ASN A 155 7.09 6.69 21.68
C ASN A 155 7.48 7.97 22.44
N ASP A 156 8.46 7.88 23.32
CA ASP A 156 8.96 9.03 24.08
C ASP A 156 9.43 10.18 23.18
N GLY A 157 9.04 11.40 23.52
CA GLY A 157 9.38 12.62 22.77
C GLY A 157 8.69 12.78 21.42
N SER A 158 7.80 11.84 21.05
CA SER A 158 6.99 11.91 19.83
C SER A 158 5.98 13.08 19.84
N PRO A 159 5.45 13.46 18.67
CA PRO A 159 4.33 14.40 18.59
C PRO A 159 3.12 13.98 19.42
N ALA A 160 2.79 12.69 19.46
CA ALA A 160 1.70 12.14 20.27
C ALA A 160 1.94 12.33 21.77
N ALA A 161 3.13 11.98 22.27
CA ALA A 161 3.49 12.17 23.68
C ALA A 161 3.40 13.65 24.09
N LYS A 162 3.86 14.57 23.22
CA LYS A 162 3.76 16.02 23.46
C LYS A 162 2.33 16.54 23.41
N ALA A 163 1.45 15.88 22.68
CA ALA A 163 0.03 16.19 22.60
C ALA A 163 -0.77 15.60 23.77
N GLY A 164 -0.16 14.78 24.62
CA GLY A 164 -0.80 14.13 25.76
C GLY A 164 -1.57 12.86 25.41
N VAL A 165 -1.25 12.21 24.29
CA VAL A 165 -1.77 10.87 23.98
C VAL A 165 -1.06 9.86 24.87
N GLU A 166 -1.81 8.94 25.47
CA GLU A 166 -1.32 7.94 26.40
C GLU A 166 -1.59 6.50 25.92
N THR A 167 -0.77 5.56 26.40
CA THR A 167 -1.05 4.13 26.19
C THR A 167 -2.38 3.76 26.86
N GLY A 168 -3.26 3.11 26.10
CA GLY A 168 -4.61 2.78 26.53
C GLY A 168 -5.69 3.72 25.99
N ASP A 169 -5.31 4.86 25.40
CA ASP A 169 -6.27 5.73 24.70
C ASP A 169 -6.89 5.00 23.50
N VAL A 170 -8.16 5.32 23.21
CA VAL A 170 -8.83 4.84 22.00
C VAL A 170 -9.18 6.02 21.10
N ILE A 171 -8.58 6.03 19.91
CA ILE A 171 -8.84 7.04 18.88
C ILE A 171 -10.15 6.67 18.18
N THR A 172 -11.19 7.47 18.41
CA THR A 172 -12.54 7.24 17.86
C THR A 172 -12.81 8.01 16.57
N SER A 173 -12.06 9.09 16.29
CA SER A 173 -12.19 9.87 15.05
C SER A 173 -10.87 10.47 14.59
N PHE A 174 -10.72 10.66 13.28
CA PHE A 174 -9.58 11.32 12.66
C PHE A 174 -10.07 12.29 11.57
N ALA A 175 -9.61 13.54 11.64
CA ALA A 175 -9.99 14.60 10.70
C ALA A 175 -11.51 14.76 10.48
N GLY A 176 -12.31 14.49 11.53
CA GLY A 176 -13.78 14.60 11.49
C GLY A 176 -14.50 13.38 10.90
N GLN A 177 -13.79 12.28 10.64
CA GLN A 177 -14.38 10.99 10.26
C GLN A 177 -14.17 9.95 11.36
N ASP A 178 -15.17 9.12 11.61
CA ASP A 178 -15.08 8.01 12.57
C ASP A 178 -14.01 7.02 12.12
N VAL A 179 -13.18 6.59 13.07
CA VAL A 179 -12.23 5.49 12.87
C VAL A 179 -12.98 4.20 13.10
N LYS A 180 -13.05 3.35 12.06
CA LYS A 180 -13.79 2.08 12.08
C LYS A 180 -12.87 0.92 12.34
#